data_AF-A0A350CPW4-F1
#
_entry.id   AF-A0A350CPW4-F1
#
_cell.length_a   1.000
_cell.length_b   1.000
_cell.length_c   1.000
_cell.angle_alpha   90.00
_cell.angle_beta   90.00
_cell.angle_gamma   90.00
#
_symmetry.space_group_name_H-M   'P 1'
#
loop_
_entity.id
_entity.type
_entity.pdbx_description
1 polymer ?
#
loop_
_entity_poly.entity_id
_entity_poly.type
_entity_poly.pdbx_seq_one_letter_code
_entity_poly.pdbx_strand_id
1 'polypeptide(L)'
;MHTISRKTTIAAALTLGLLAPGFALAADAGPYLFGDWNGQRARLAEQGVSFDFGYTSELAHNSEGGTRALTRYSDQWVLGSALDLDRLWGWQGATFKATVTNRNGKNLSTDAGLGTFQQVQEVYGRGQTWRLTDLHLEQALLDGRVILKAGRMGIGADFAGFSCDFQNLSFCGSQPGNLVGSYWANWPVSVWAGVAKVNTSRDSYLQLGVYQVNPRYLDDGYAVRKGLHPNNPHGTTGALIPVEFGWQPQTGPYRGLPGSYKVGAWYNTS
;
A
#
# COMPACT_ATOMS: atom_id res chain seq x y z
N MET A 1 -36.63 -53.72 -9.24
CA MET A 1 -35.15 -53.73 -9.24
C MET A 1 -34.66 -52.29 -9.15
N HIS A 2 -33.82 -52.03 -8.16
CA HIS A 2 -33.61 -50.74 -7.51
C HIS A 2 -32.90 -49.66 -8.35
N THR A 3 -33.42 -48.44 -8.20
CA THR A 3 -32.79 -47.14 -8.51
C THR A 3 -31.63 -46.85 -7.55
N ILE A 4 -30.47 -46.49 -8.10
CA ILE A 4 -29.29 -46.08 -7.31
C ILE A 4 -29.21 -44.54 -7.30
N SER A 5 -29.51 -43.97 -6.13
CA SER A 5 -29.19 -42.59 -5.75
C SER A 5 -27.75 -42.56 -5.23
N ARG A 6 -26.86 -41.76 -5.83
CA ARG A 6 -25.54 -41.45 -5.25
C ARG A 6 -25.60 -40.07 -4.60
N LYS A 7 -25.61 -40.07 -3.27
CA LYS A 7 -25.37 -38.89 -2.43
C LYS A 7 -23.88 -38.57 -2.45
N THR A 8 -23.53 -37.33 -2.75
CA THR A 8 -22.18 -36.78 -2.69
C THR A 8 -21.86 -36.42 -1.23
N THR A 9 -20.93 -37.12 -0.61
CA THR A 9 -20.42 -36.79 0.73
C THR A 9 -19.18 -35.91 0.55
N ILE A 10 -19.29 -34.62 0.89
CA ILE A 10 -18.14 -33.73 1.07
C ILE A 10 -17.60 -33.98 2.47
N ALA A 11 -16.44 -34.63 2.58
CA ALA A 11 -15.72 -34.79 3.84
C ALA A 11 -14.60 -33.75 3.90
N ALA A 12 -14.68 -32.89 4.91
CA ALA A 12 -13.68 -31.91 5.27
C ALA A 12 -12.34 -32.57 5.63
N ALA A 13 -11.24 -32.02 5.12
CA ALA A 13 -9.90 -32.33 5.58
C ALA A 13 -9.29 -31.04 6.14
N LEU A 14 -9.43 -30.86 7.46
CA LEU A 14 -8.82 -29.76 8.20
C LEU A 14 -8.25 -30.32 9.49
N THR A 15 -7.18 -31.11 9.35
CA THR A 15 -6.36 -31.57 10.48
C THR A 15 -4.94 -31.82 9.98
N LEU A 16 -4.09 -30.81 10.05
CA LEU A 16 -2.64 -31.01 10.11
C LEU A 16 -2.05 -29.94 11.01
N GLY A 17 -1.68 -30.32 12.23
CA GLY A 17 -1.09 -29.38 13.19
C GLY A 17 -1.07 -29.86 14.64
N LEU A 18 -0.74 -31.13 14.88
CA LEU A 18 -0.39 -31.58 16.23
C LEU A 18 0.82 -32.50 16.09
N LEU A 19 1.99 -31.94 16.42
CA LEU A 19 3.17 -32.58 17.03
C LEU A 19 4.41 -31.70 16.80
N ALA A 20 4.54 -30.63 17.59
CA ALA A 20 5.82 -30.02 17.92
C ALA A 20 5.79 -29.66 19.42
N PRO A 21 6.82 -30.03 20.21
CA PRO A 21 6.82 -29.78 21.64
C PRO A 21 6.97 -28.28 21.91
N GLY A 22 5.98 -27.73 22.62
CA GLY A 22 6.09 -26.61 23.56
C GLY A 22 7.09 -25.48 23.27
N PHE A 23 6.84 -24.69 22.21
CA PHE A 23 6.93 -23.24 22.36
C PHE A 23 5.50 -22.75 22.51
N ALA A 24 5.02 -22.64 23.74
CA ALA A 24 3.90 -21.76 24.02
C ALA A 24 4.40 -20.35 23.71
N LEU A 25 4.31 -19.94 22.44
CA LEU A 25 4.25 -18.53 22.11
C LEU A 25 2.99 -18.06 22.81
N ALA A 26 3.14 -17.50 24.01
CA ALA A 26 2.17 -16.53 24.48
C ALA A 26 2.01 -15.56 23.32
N ALA A 27 0.88 -15.65 22.61
CA ALA A 27 0.53 -14.67 21.61
C ALA A 27 0.34 -13.38 22.41
N ASP A 28 1.43 -12.65 22.55
CA ASP A 28 1.41 -11.31 23.09
C ASP A 28 0.42 -10.55 22.22
N ALA A 29 -0.60 -9.92 22.82
CA ALA A 29 -1.69 -9.25 22.09
C ALA A 29 -1.22 -7.96 21.36
N GLY A 30 0.07 -7.90 21.03
CA GLY A 30 0.68 -6.85 20.26
C GLY A 30 0.35 -6.95 18.77
N PRO A 31 0.71 -5.91 18.00
CA PRO A 31 0.34 -5.78 16.59
C PRO A 31 1.08 -6.75 15.65
N TYR A 32 1.86 -7.70 16.18
CA TYR A 32 2.80 -8.50 15.40
C TYR A 32 2.54 -10.00 15.56
N LEU A 33 2.24 -10.67 14.45
CA LEU A 33 1.98 -12.12 14.42
C LEU A 33 3.14 -12.97 14.98
N PHE A 34 4.39 -12.55 14.74
CA PHE A 34 5.59 -13.25 15.24
C PHE A 34 6.13 -12.68 16.56
N GLY A 35 5.35 -11.82 17.22
CA GLY A 35 5.75 -11.15 18.47
C GLY A 35 6.99 -10.26 18.32
N ASP A 36 7.68 -10.07 19.45
CA ASP A 36 8.85 -9.18 19.59
C ASP A 36 10.21 -9.92 19.53
N TRP A 37 10.20 -11.20 19.15
CA TRP A 37 11.40 -12.05 19.05
C TRP A 37 12.25 -12.05 20.34
N ASN A 38 11.61 -12.27 21.49
CA ASN A 38 12.25 -12.22 22.81
C ASN A 38 12.99 -10.89 23.07
N GLY A 39 12.33 -9.75 22.79
CA GLY A 39 12.91 -8.41 22.98
C GLY A 39 13.83 -7.95 21.85
N GLN A 40 14.12 -8.78 20.83
CA GLN A 40 15.08 -8.41 19.79
C GLN A 40 14.51 -7.38 18.81
N ARG A 41 13.22 -7.46 18.49
CA ARG A 41 12.58 -6.49 17.59
C ARG A 41 12.51 -5.10 18.24
N ALA A 42 12.10 -5.01 19.51
CA ALA A 42 12.15 -3.76 20.27
C ALA A 42 13.57 -3.19 20.36
N ARG A 43 14.59 -4.02 20.67
CA ARG A 43 15.99 -3.56 20.72
C ARG A 43 16.49 -3.01 19.38
N LEU A 44 16.10 -3.61 18.26
CA LEU A 44 16.43 -3.09 16.93
C LEU A 44 15.74 -1.73 16.70
N ALA A 45 14.46 -1.59 17.07
CA ALA A 45 13.73 -0.33 16.94
C ALA A 45 14.34 0.78 17.80
N GLU A 46 14.76 0.47 19.02
CA GLU A 46 15.51 1.37 19.91
C GLU A 46 16.87 1.78 19.32
N GLN A 47 17.49 0.91 18.50
CA GLN A 47 18.71 1.22 17.74
C GLN A 47 18.42 1.94 16.41
N GLY A 48 17.15 2.23 16.10
CA GLY A 48 16.75 2.93 14.89
C GLY A 48 16.46 2.04 13.69
N VAL A 49 16.27 0.73 13.87
CA VAL A 49 15.93 -0.21 12.79
C VAL A 49 14.57 -0.85 13.07
N SER A 50 13.58 -0.57 12.23
CA SER A 50 12.27 -1.22 12.32
C SER A 50 11.94 -1.99 11.04
N PHE A 51 11.21 -3.09 11.21
CA PHE A 51 10.74 -3.95 10.14
C PHE A 51 9.23 -4.03 10.15
N ASP A 52 8.64 -4.07 8.96
CA ASP A 52 7.23 -4.28 8.73
C ASP A 52 7.01 -5.50 7.83
N PHE A 53 6.11 -6.37 8.24
CA PHE A 53 5.73 -7.55 7.48
C PHE A 53 4.21 -7.61 7.45
N GLY A 54 3.65 -7.30 6.29
CA GLY A 54 2.22 -7.21 6.07
C GLY A 54 1.73 -8.27 5.10
N TYR A 55 0.49 -8.70 5.29
CA TYR A 55 -0.21 -9.57 4.36
C TYR A 55 -1.68 -9.15 4.28
N THR A 56 -2.16 -8.94 3.04
CA THR A 56 -3.55 -8.63 2.74
C THR A 56 -4.07 -9.66 1.76
N SER A 57 -5.27 -10.20 1.99
CA SER A 57 -5.91 -11.16 1.10
C SER A 57 -7.38 -10.83 0.88
N GLU A 58 -7.84 -10.94 -0.35
CA GLU A 58 -9.20 -10.59 -0.76
C GLU A 58 -9.84 -11.71 -1.55
N LEU A 59 -10.97 -12.21 -1.07
CA LEU A 59 -11.78 -13.24 -1.71
C LEU A 59 -13.09 -12.62 -2.18
N ALA A 60 -13.44 -12.81 -3.45
CA ALA A 60 -14.67 -12.30 -4.00
C ALA A 60 -15.40 -13.39 -4.79
N HIS A 61 -16.72 -13.47 -4.62
CA HIS A 61 -17.59 -14.38 -5.37
C HIS A 61 -18.65 -13.60 -6.14
N ASN A 62 -18.83 -13.92 -7.42
CA ASN A 62 -19.94 -13.42 -8.22
C ASN A 62 -21.11 -14.42 -8.14
N SER A 63 -22.18 -14.06 -7.43
CA SER A 63 -23.39 -14.88 -7.32
C SER A 63 -24.35 -14.69 -8.49
N GLU A 64 -24.44 -13.47 -9.03
CA GLU A 64 -25.43 -13.10 -10.06
C GLU A 64 -24.94 -11.90 -10.90
N GLY A 65 -25.38 -11.83 -12.16
CA GLY A 65 -24.94 -10.81 -13.11
C GLY A 65 -23.60 -11.15 -13.76
N GLY A 66 -23.12 -10.24 -14.63
CA GLY A 66 -21.94 -10.48 -15.45
C GLY A 66 -22.11 -11.68 -16.40
N THR A 67 -21.00 -12.34 -16.73
CA THR A 67 -20.93 -13.43 -17.71
C THR A 67 -20.87 -14.83 -17.09
N ARG A 68 -20.52 -14.95 -15.81
CA ARG A 68 -20.36 -16.24 -15.12
C ARG A 68 -20.32 -16.09 -13.60
N ALA A 69 -20.86 -17.07 -12.88
CA ALA A 69 -20.71 -17.20 -11.43
C ALA A 69 -19.40 -17.92 -11.08
N LEU A 70 -18.55 -17.29 -10.27
CA LEU A 70 -17.27 -17.85 -9.84
C LEU A 70 -16.67 -17.10 -8.66
N THR A 71 -15.71 -17.74 -8.00
CA THR A 71 -14.89 -17.13 -6.95
C THR A 71 -13.50 -16.80 -7.49
N ARG A 72 -12.96 -15.66 -7.06
CA ARG A 72 -11.56 -15.27 -7.24
C ARG A 72 -10.94 -14.80 -5.95
N TYR A 73 -9.63 -14.88 -5.94
CA TYR A 73 -8.76 -14.59 -4.82
C TYR A 73 -7.59 -13.75 -5.33
N SER A 74 -7.20 -12.72 -4.56
CA SER A 74 -6.02 -11.91 -4.80
C SER A 74 -5.37 -11.56 -3.45
N ASP A 75 -4.06 -11.38 -3.44
CA ASP A 75 -3.32 -11.02 -2.22
C ASP A 75 -2.18 -10.03 -2.47
N GLN A 76 -1.60 -9.54 -1.37
CA GLN A 76 -0.36 -8.78 -1.33
C GLN A 76 0.46 -9.09 -0.08
N TRP A 77 1.74 -9.38 -0.28
CA TRP A 77 2.77 -9.32 0.75
C TRP A 77 3.44 -7.96 0.77
N VAL A 78 3.78 -7.48 1.96
CA VAL A 78 4.52 -6.23 2.20
C VAL A 78 5.74 -6.55 3.05
N LEU A 79 6.93 -6.20 2.56
CA LEU A 79 8.21 -6.32 3.25
C LEU A 79 8.80 -4.92 3.36
N GLY A 80 8.72 -4.32 4.55
CA GLY A 80 9.15 -2.96 4.82
C GLY A 80 10.29 -2.87 5.82
N SER A 81 11.08 -1.82 5.69
CA SER A 81 12.04 -1.39 6.70
C SER A 81 12.06 0.13 6.81
N ALA A 82 12.26 0.64 8.02
CA ALA A 82 12.53 2.05 8.27
C ALA A 82 13.74 2.19 9.19
N LEU A 83 14.64 3.07 8.78
CA LEU A 83 15.89 3.39 9.45
C LEU A 83 15.82 4.82 9.99
N ASP A 84 15.84 4.96 11.30
CA ASP A 84 16.01 6.23 12.00
C ASP A 84 17.50 6.60 11.97
N LEU A 85 17.86 7.54 11.11
CA LEU A 85 19.25 7.89 10.85
C LEU A 85 19.84 8.78 11.95
N ASP A 86 19.00 9.37 12.80
CA ASP A 86 19.44 10.07 14.00
C ASP A 86 20.02 9.06 14.99
N ARG A 87 19.27 7.98 15.28
CA ARG A 87 19.75 6.91 16.15
C ARG A 87 20.94 6.14 15.58
N LEU A 88 20.99 5.94 14.27
CA LEU A 88 22.06 5.15 13.62
C LEU A 88 23.35 5.94 13.45
N TRP A 89 23.29 7.18 12.94
CA TRP A 89 24.46 7.96 12.51
C TRP A 89 24.44 9.43 12.98
N GLY A 90 23.49 9.84 13.83
CA GLY A 90 23.36 11.22 14.30
C GLY A 90 22.82 12.19 13.25
N TRP A 91 22.21 11.69 12.17
CA TRP A 91 21.56 12.55 11.18
C TRP A 91 20.17 12.96 11.68
N GLN A 92 20.15 14.03 12.46
CA GLN A 92 18.95 14.52 13.13
C GLN A 92 17.77 14.71 12.16
N GLY A 93 16.62 14.12 12.54
CA GLY A 93 15.36 14.24 11.80
C GLY A 93 15.31 13.48 10.47
N ALA A 94 16.32 12.66 10.14
CA ALA A 94 16.34 11.90 8.91
C ALA A 94 15.85 10.45 9.10
N THR A 95 15.05 9.97 8.15
CA THR A 95 14.55 8.59 8.11
C THR A 95 14.67 8.05 6.70
N PHE A 96 15.21 6.85 6.56
CA PHE A 96 15.21 6.13 5.28
C PHE A 96 14.21 4.98 5.32
N LYS A 97 13.38 4.87 4.29
CA LYS A 97 12.37 3.81 4.15
C LYS A 97 12.59 3.02 2.87
N ALA A 98 12.40 1.72 2.97
CA ALA A 98 12.42 0.82 1.83
C ALA A 98 11.33 -0.24 2.01
N THR A 99 10.44 -0.36 1.03
CA THR A 99 9.36 -1.34 1.02
C THR A 99 9.27 -2.03 -0.33
N VAL A 100 9.16 -3.34 -0.28
CA VAL A 100 8.89 -4.21 -1.41
C VAL A 100 7.54 -4.88 -1.21
N THR A 101 6.77 -5.01 -2.29
CA THR A 101 5.51 -5.75 -2.25
C THR A 101 5.49 -6.85 -3.29
N ASN A 102 4.68 -7.88 -3.05
CA ASN A 102 4.37 -8.91 -4.02
C ASN A 102 2.87 -9.12 -4.06
N ARG A 103 2.24 -8.91 -5.23
CA ARG A 103 0.81 -9.20 -5.44
C ARG A 103 0.62 -10.52 -6.16
N ASN A 104 -0.38 -11.32 -5.80
CA ASN A 104 -0.72 -12.56 -6.49
C ASN A 104 -2.23 -12.72 -6.67
N GLY A 105 -2.63 -13.67 -7.53
CA GLY A 105 -4.03 -14.05 -7.73
C GLY A 105 -4.69 -13.44 -8.96
N LYS A 106 -6.02 -13.44 -8.96
CA LYS A 106 -6.88 -13.16 -10.11
C LYS A 106 -8.00 -12.18 -9.75
N ASN A 107 -8.50 -11.46 -10.75
CA ASN A 107 -9.52 -10.44 -10.60
C ASN A 107 -10.91 -10.96 -10.92
N LEU A 108 -11.84 -10.87 -9.96
CA LEU A 108 -13.24 -11.20 -10.21
C LEU A 108 -13.87 -10.29 -11.27
N SER A 109 -13.60 -8.98 -11.25
CA SER A 109 -14.25 -8.00 -12.14
C SER A 109 -14.08 -8.36 -13.61
N THR A 110 -12.86 -8.69 -14.03
CA THR A 110 -12.56 -9.07 -15.41
C THR A 110 -12.97 -10.50 -15.73
N ASP A 111 -12.68 -11.46 -14.84
CA ASP A 111 -12.93 -12.88 -15.11
C ASP A 111 -14.42 -13.23 -15.15
N ALA A 112 -15.23 -12.52 -14.36
CA ALA A 112 -16.69 -12.63 -14.39
C ALA A 112 -17.34 -11.64 -15.37
N GLY A 113 -16.59 -10.72 -15.98
CA GLY A 113 -17.13 -9.74 -16.94
C GLY A 113 -18.17 -8.82 -16.30
N LEU A 114 -17.88 -8.28 -15.12
CA LEU A 114 -18.83 -7.48 -14.33
C LEU A 114 -19.07 -6.06 -14.90
N GLY A 115 -18.20 -5.59 -15.79
CA GLY A 115 -18.32 -4.24 -16.38
C GLY A 115 -18.12 -3.10 -15.36
N THR A 116 -17.44 -3.36 -14.24
CA THR A 116 -17.21 -2.35 -13.19
C THR A 116 -16.05 -1.43 -13.57
N PHE A 117 -16.20 -0.12 -13.33
CA PHE A 117 -15.10 0.83 -13.46
C PHE A 117 -14.07 0.69 -12.33
N GLN A 118 -14.55 0.44 -11.12
CA GLN A 118 -13.73 0.17 -9.94
C GLN A 118 -13.69 -1.33 -9.66
N GLN A 119 -12.55 -1.81 -9.19
CA GLN A 119 -12.34 -3.23 -8.93
C GLN A 119 -13.04 -3.65 -7.64
N VAL A 120 -13.56 -4.87 -7.62
CA VAL A 120 -14.16 -5.49 -6.41
C VAL A 120 -13.12 -6.11 -5.47
N GLN A 121 -11.88 -6.17 -5.92
CA GLN A 121 -10.69 -6.57 -5.16
C GLN A 121 -9.60 -5.51 -5.42
N GLU A 122 -9.40 -4.56 -4.49
CA GLU A 122 -8.40 -3.49 -4.62
C GLU A 122 -6.98 -4.04 -4.73
N VAL A 123 -6.73 -5.17 -4.06
CA VAL A 123 -5.39 -5.75 -3.95
C VAL A 123 -4.93 -6.36 -5.27
N TYR A 124 -5.83 -6.53 -6.25
CA TYR A 124 -5.47 -6.96 -7.59
C TYR A 124 -4.95 -5.81 -8.45
N GLY A 125 -3.90 -6.06 -9.22
CA GLY A 125 -3.48 -5.23 -10.33
C GLY A 125 -1.98 -4.93 -10.32
N ARG A 126 -1.55 -4.18 -11.34
CA ARG A 126 -0.13 -3.82 -11.53
C ARG A 126 0.74 -5.08 -11.58
N GLY A 127 0.36 -6.03 -12.45
CA GLY A 127 1.23 -7.11 -12.90
C GLY A 127 1.35 -8.34 -12.02
N GLN A 128 0.71 -8.39 -10.83
CA GLN A 128 0.76 -9.56 -9.94
C GLN A 128 2.20 -10.08 -9.74
N THR A 129 3.08 -9.19 -9.30
CA THR A 129 4.52 -9.43 -9.24
C THR A 129 5.19 -8.68 -8.09
N TRP A 130 6.51 -8.86 -7.96
CA TRP A 130 7.35 -8.13 -7.02
C TRP A 130 7.63 -6.71 -7.50
N ARG A 131 7.43 -5.71 -6.64
CA ARG A 131 7.72 -4.30 -6.91
C ARG A 131 8.47 -3.66 -5.75
N LEU A 132 9.46 -2.84 -6.07
CA LEU A 132 10.00 -1.83 -5.18
C LEU A 132 8.95 -0.73 -5.07
N THR A 133 8.24 -0.72 -3.96
CA THR A 133 7.03 0.07 -3.75
C THR A 133 7.32 1.39 -3.06
N ASP A 134 8.35 1.42 -2.22
CA ASP A 134 8.84 2.61 -1.57
C ASP A 134 10.35 2.52 -1.38
N LEU A 135 11.06 3.62 -1.65
CA LEU A 135 12.49 3.77 -1.42
C LEU A 135 12.79 5.26 -1.30
N HIS A 136 12.72 5.84 -0.11
CA HIS A 136 12.93 7.27 0.07
C HIS A 136 13.71 7.63 1.32
N LEU A 137 14.36 8.79 1.23
CA LEU A 137 14.87 9.53 2.38
C LEU A 137 13.86 10.64 2.70
N GLU A 138 13.50 10.73 3.97
CA GLU A 138 12.69 11.80 4.55
C GLU A 138 13.58 12.60 5.52
N GLN A 139 13.48 13.93 5.48
CA GLN A 139 14.18 14.85 6.36
C GLN A 139 13.16 15.78 7.01
N ALA A 140 13.05 15.72 8.33
CA ALA A 140 12.38 16.72 9.14
C ALA A 140 13.34 17.86 9.47
N LEU A 141 12.91 19.09 9.21
CA LEU A 141 13.63 20.33 9.49
C LEU A 141 12.76 21.24 10.36
N LEU A 142 13.40 22.17 11.08
CA LEU A 142 12.71 23.18 11.89
C LEU A 142 11.72 22.55 12.87
N ASP A 143 12.20 21.58 13.66
CA ASP A 143 11.38 20.81 14.62
C ASP A 143 10.15 20.14 13.99
N GLY A 144 10.32 19.63 12.77
CA GLY A 144 9.26 18.96 12.02
C GLY A 144 8.27 19.92 11.33
N ARG A 145 8.53 21.23 11.32
CA ARG A 145 7.70 22.19 10.58
C ARG A 145 7.82 22.01 9.07
N VAL A 146 8.98 21.59 8.59
CA VAL A 146 9.22 21.31 7.16
C VAL A 146 9.68 19.88 7.00
N ILE A 147 8.98 19.10 6.17
CA ILE A 147 9.34 17.74 5.83
C ILE A 147 9.69 17.70 4.34
N LEU A 148 10.88 17.21 4.02
CA LEU A 148 11.33 16.98 2.66
C LEU A 148 11.47 15.49 2.42
N LYS A 149 10.94 14.98 1.31
CA LYS A 149 11.13 13.59 0.88
C LYS A 149 11.72 13.54 -0.51
N ALA A 150 12.63 12.61 -0.74
CA ALA A 150 13.19 12.34 -2.05
C ALA A 150 13.45 10.84 -2.22
N GLY A 151 13.04 10.28 -3.36
CA GLY A 151 13.20 8.85 -3.61
C GLY A 151 12.23 8.30 -4.64
N ARG A 152 11.93 7.01 -4.56
CA ARG A 152 10.90 6.33 -5.33
C ARG A 152 9.69 6.07 -4.44
N MET A 153 8.55 6.65 -4.77
CA MET A 153 7.33 6.50 -3.97
C MET A 153 6.09 6.61 -4.86
N GLY A 154 4.95 6.10 -4.37
CA GLY A 154 3.66 6.28 -5.02
C GLY A 154 3.06 7.65 -4.70
N ILE A 155 2.33 8.26 -5.63
CA ILE A 155 1.74 9.59 -5.43
C ILE A 155 0.68 9.58 -4.33
N GLY A 156 -0.13 8.50 -4.29
CA GLY A 156 -1.17 8.31 -3.28
C GLY A 156 -0.68 8.14 -1.84
N ALA A 157 0.63 7.96 -1.64
CA ALA A 157 1.22 7.89 -0.30
C ALA A 157 1.18 9.24 0.42
N ASP A 158 1.32 10.34 -0.32
CA ASP A 158 1.29 11.70 0.22
C ASP A 158 0.02 12.45 -0.21
N PHE A 159 -0.44 12.31 -1.46
CA PHE A 159 -1.49 13.14 -2.05
C PHE A 159 -2.81 12.40 -2.25
N ALA A 160 -3.91 13.05 -1.89
CA ALA A 160 -5.26 12.50 -1.87
C ALA A 160 -5.34 11.15 -1.12
N GLY A 161 -4.46 10.93 -0.15
CA GLY A 161 -4.41 9.69 0.63
C GLY A 161 -5.68 9.47 1.44
N PHE A 162 -6.17 8.23 1.43
CA PHE A 162 -7.38 7.76 2.13
C PHE A 162 -7.12 6.36 2.71
N SER A 163 -7.94 5.91 3.66
CA SER A 163 -7.78 4.55 4.20
C SER A 163 -8.08 3.49 3.14
N CYS A 164 -7.74 2.24 3.44
CA CYS A 164 -7.98 1.10 2.56
C CYS A 164 -8.49 -0.10 3.38
N ASP A 165 -9.59 0.14 4.10
CA ASP A 165 -10.21 -0.90 4.94
C ASP A 165 -11.26 -1.70 4.16
N PHE A 166 -11.78 -1.12 3.07
CA PHE A 166 -12.78 -1.76 2.20
C PHE A 166 -12.12 -2.49 1.04
N GLN A 167 -12.66 -3.67 0.72
CA GLN A 167 -12.21 -4.48 -0.43
C GLN A 167 -12.46 -3.81 -1.80
N ASN A 168 -13.51 -2.99 -1.88
CA ASN A 168 -13.86 -2.32 -3.14
C ASN A 168 -12.97 -1.09 -3.35
N LEU A 169 -12.33 -1.01 -4.52
CA LEU A 169 -11.35 0.02 -4.86
C LEU A 169 -11.91 1.45 -4.78
N SER A 170 -13.22 1.63 -4.92
CA SER A 170 -13.90 2.94 -4.78
C SER A 170 -13.72 3.57 -3.38
N PHE A 171 -13.42 2.74 -2.37
CA PHE A 171 -13.28 3.14 -0.97
C PHE A 171 -11.89 2.83 -0.41
N CYS A 172 -10.92 2.56 -1.29
CA CYS A 172 -9.55 2.25 -0.90
C CYS A 172 -8.55 3.20 -1.58
N GLY A 173 -7.72 3.84 -0.77
CA GLY A 173 -6.56 4.61 -1.21
C GLY A 173 -6.91 5.87 -2.01
N SER A 174 -5.90 6.40 -2.68
CA SER A 174 -5.98 7.68 -3.40
C SER A 174 -6.81 7.57 -4.68
N GLN A 175 -8.04 8.07 -4.63
CA GLN A 175 -9.03 7.94 -5.71
C GLN A 175 -8.61 8.56 -7.06
N PRO A 176 -7.87 9.69 -7.13
CA PRO A 176 -7.33 10.16 -8.40
C PRO A 176 -6.54 9.09 -9.15
N GLY A 177 -5.73 8.29 -8.45
CA GLY A 177 -4.98 7.20 -9.09
C GLY A 177 -5.82 6.04 -9.61
N ASN A 178 -7.06 5.90 -9.13
CA ASN A 178 -8.01 4.92 -9.64
C ASN A 178 -8.72 5.45 -10.91
N LEU A 179 -8.90 6.76 -11.03
CA LEU A 179 -9.56 7.41 -12.16
C LEU A 179 -8.59 7.72 -13.32
N VAL A 180 -7.37 8.13 -13.00
CA VAL A 180 -6.34 8.57 -13.96
C VAL A 180 -5.04 7.79 -13.79
N GLY A 181 -5.16 6.48 -13.56
CA GLY A 181 -4.06 5.56 -13.26
C GLY A 181 -3.05 5.30 -14.39
N SER A 182 -3.16 6.00 -15.52
CA SER A 182 -2.20 5.98 -16.64
C SER A 182 -1.02 6.91 -16.43
N TYR A 183 -1.14 7.91 -15.56
CA TYR A 183 -0.05 8.80 -15.16
C TYR A 183 0.02 9.02 -13.65
N TRP A 184 -1.04 8.69 -12.90
CA TRP A 184 -1.04 8.69 -11.45
C TRP A 184 -0.72 7.29 -10.90
N ALA A 185 0.53 7.07 -10.50
CA ALA A 185 1.01 5.84 -9.89
C ALA A 185 0.72 5.79 -8.38
N ASN A 186 -0.34 5.07 -7.99
CA ASN A 186 -0.53 4.65 -6.60
C ASN A 186 0.35 3.45 -6.24
N TRP A 187 0.43 3.16 -4.94
CA TRP A 187 0.86 1.86 -4.43
C TRP A 187 0.19 0.72 -5.24
N PRO A 188 0.92 -0.33 -5.66
CA PRO A 188 2.31 -0.66 -5.31
C PRO A 188 3.36 -0.11 -6.29
N VAL A 189 3.00 0.82 -7.19
CA VAL A 189 3.96 1.38 -8.14
C VAL A 189 4.69 2.56 -7.49
N SER A 190 6.01 2.56 -7.62
CA SER A 190 6.85 3.70 -7.25
C SER A 190 7.40 4.42 -8.50
N VAL A 191 7.55 5.74 -8.40
CA VAL A 191 8.24 6.57 -9.40
C VAL A 191 9.19 7.52 -8.68
N TRP A 192 10.22 8.01 -9.38
CA TRP A 192 11.13 9.01 -8.78
C TRP A 192 10.38 10.31 -8.48
N ALA A 193 10.57 10.84 -7.29
CA ALA A 193 9.82 11.99 -6.81
C ALA A 193 10.58 12.80 -5.76
N GLY A 194 10.18 14.06 -5.63
CA GLY A 194 10.46 14.92 -4.50
C GLY A 194 9.17 15.51 -3.95
N VAL A 195 9.04 15.55 -2.61
CA VAL A 195 7.89 16.11 -1.92
C VAL A 195 8.37 17.09 -0.85
N ALA A 196 7.74 18.25 -0.78
CA ALA A 196 7.90 19.20 0.31
C ALA A 196 6.57 19.41 1.02
N LYS A 197 6.56 19.25 2.33
CA LYS A 197 5.41 19.48 3.20
C LYS A 197 5.78 20.52 4.26
N VAL A 198 4.90 21.49 4.47
CA VAL A 198 5.02 22.51 5.50
C VAL A 198 3.83 22.39 6.43
N ASN A 199 4.09 22.11 7.71
CA ASN A 199 3.08 22.18 8.76
C ASN A 199 2.82 23.67 9.07
N THR A 200 1.67 24.15 8.59
CA THR A 200 1.25 25.56 8.68
C THR A 200 0.73 25.89 10.08
N SER A 201 0.17 24.90 10.77
CA SER A 201 -0.23 24.94 12.18
C SER A 201 -0.05 23.55 12.80
N ARG A 202 -0.57 23.33 14.03
CA ARG A 202 -0.61 22.02 14.67
C ARG A 202 -1.53 21.02 13.94
N ASP A 203 -2.56 21.54 13.26
CA ASP A 203 -3.62 20.73 12.66
C ASP A 203 -3.72 20.94 11.14
N SER A 204 -2.80 21.66 10.51
CA SER A 204 -2.89 21.94 9.08
C SER A 204 -1.55 21.94 8.37
N TYR A 205 -1.55 21.51 7.11
CA TYR A 205 -0.36 21.47 6.27
C TYR A 205 -0.66 21.92 4.85
N LEU A 206 0.40 22.37 4.18
CA LEU A 206 0.46 22.55 2.73
C LEU A 206 1.58 21.67 2.20
N GLN A 207 1.34 20.96 1.11
CA GLN A 207 2.37 20.14 0.48
C GLN A 207 2.34 20.22 -1.04
N LEU A 208 3.51 20.06 -1.64
CA LEU A 208 3.78 20.09 -3.06
C LEU A 208 4.68 18.91 -3.43
N GLY A 209 4.33 18.22 -4.50
CA GLY A 209 5.11 17.11 -5.03
C GLY A 209 5.52 17.35 -6.47
N VAL A 210 6.62 16.71 -6.87
CA VAL A 210 7.01 16.56 -8.27
C VAL A 210 7.35 15.09 -8.47
N TYR A 211 6.52 14.39 -9.24
CA TYR A 211 6.66 12.97 -9.52
C TYR A 211 6.97 12.77 -10.99
N GLN A 212 7.94 11.91 -11.28
CA GLN A 212 8.24 11.49 -12.64
C GLN A 212 7.04 10.77 -13.26
N VAL A 213 6.61 11.21 -14.44
CA VAL A 213 5.65 10.47 -15.26
C VAL A 213 6.42 9.64 -16.28
N ASN A 214 6.41 8.33 -16.08
CA ASN A 214 7.05 7.37 -16.97
C ASN A 214 6.17 6.11 -17.09
N PRO A 215 5.44 5.94 -18.21
CA PRO A 215 4.54 4.81 -18.43
C PRO A 215 5.21 3.45 -18.28
N ARG A 216 6.55 3.36 -18.41
CA ARG A 216 7.31 2.12 -18.23
C ARG A 216 7.18 1.52 -16.83
N TYR A 217 6.96 2.34 -15.80
CA TYR A 217 6.70 1.84 -14.46
C TYR A 217 5.29 1.28 -14.27
N LEU A 218 4.36 1.56 -15.18
CA LEU A 218 2.99 1.04 -15.17
C LEU A 218 2.84 -0.19 -16.07
N ASP A 219 3.80 -0.44 -16.96
CA ASP A 219 3.85 -1.63 -17.80
C ASP A 219 4.11 -2.90 -16.97
N ASP A 220 3.18 -3.85 -17.04
CA ASP A 220 3.24 -5.08 -16.24
C ASP A 220 4.35 -6.02 -16.73
N GLY A 221 4.64 -6.05 -18.04
CA GLY A 221 5.74 -6.83 -18.57
C GLY A 221 7.09 -6.35 -18.05
N TYR A 222 7.30 -5.04 -18.00
CA TYR A 222 8.47 -4.40 -17.41
C TYR A 222 8.55 -4.70 -15.92
N ALA A 223 7.44 -4.61 -15.20
CA ALA A 223 7.37 -4.89 -13.77
C ALA A 223 7.82 -6.30 -13.42
N VAL A 224 7.36 -7.31 -14.14
CA VAL A 224 7.75 -8.71 -13.89
C VAL A 224 9.26 -8.91 -14.01
N ARG A 225 9.93 -8.14 -14.88
CA ARG A 225 11.38 -8.28 -15.14
C ARG A 225 12.25 -7.34 -14.31
N LYS A 226 11.73 -6.17 -13.93
CA LYS A 226 12.51 -5.05 -13.39
C LYS A 226 11.82 -4.35 -12.22
N GLY A 227 10.72 -4.88 -11.70
CA GLY A 227 9.89 -4.26 -10.67
C GLY A 227 10.63 -3.98 -9.37
N LEU A 228 11.63 -4.79 -9.03
CA LEU A 228 12.48 -4.60 -7.84
C LEU A 228 13.66 -3.64 -8.06
N HIS A 229 13.93 -3.24 -9.30
CA HIS A 229 15.14 -2.46 -9.59
C HIS A 229 14.91 -0.98 -9.25
N PRO A 230 15.80 -0.33 -8.49
CA PRO A 230 15.73 1.11 -8.23
C PRO A 230 16.26 1.92 -9.42
N ASN A 231 15.88 1.54 -10.64
CA ASN A 231 16.42 2.15 -11.85
C ASN A 231 15.57 3.32 -12.34
N ASN A 232 16.12 4.08 -13.29
CA ASN A 232 15.41 5.12 -14.03
C ASN A 232 15.43 4.79 -15.53
N PRO A 233 14.48 3.99 -16.04
CA PRO A 233 14.47 3.61 -17.45
C PRO A 233 14.10 4.83 -18.32
N HIS A 234 14.62 4.87 -19.55
CA HIS A 234 14.16 5.84 -20.54
C HIS A 234 12.63 5.75 -20.76
N GLY A 235 12.02 6.84 -21.23
CA GLY A 235 10.57 6.94 -21.46
C GLY A 235 9.83 7.85 -20.48
N THR A 236 10.55 8.75 -19.79
CA THR A 236 9.90 9.85 -19.04
C THR A 236 9.21 10.77 -20.04
N THR A 237 7.92 10.99 -19.85
CA THR A 237 7.11 11.87 -20.70
C THR A 237 6.87 13.23 -20.07
N GLY A 238 7.02 13.35 -18.74
CA GLY A 238 6.83 14.60 -18.05
C GLY A 238 6.91 14.44 -16.53
N ALA A 239 6.28 15.39 -15.83
CA ALA A 239 6.11 15.37 -14.39
C ALA A 239 4.65 15.57 -14.00
N LEU A 240 4.25 14.92 -12.91
CA LEU A 240 2.98 15.14 -12.23
C LEU A 240 3.26 16.00 -11.00
N ILE A 241 2.59 17.14 -10.92
CA ILE A 241 2.80 18.16 -9.89
C ILE A 241 1.51 18.31 -9.09
N PRO A 242 1.31 17.52 -8.02
CA PRO A 242 0.19 17.68 -7.11
C PRO A 242 0.49 18.73 -6.03
N VAL A 243 -0.52 19.50 -5.67
CA VAL A 243 -0.55 20.40 -4.50
C VAL A 243 -1.74 20.03 -3.64
N GLU A 244 -1.55 20.00 -2.32
CA GLU A 244 -2.62 19.69 -1.37
C GLU A 244 -2.50 20.53 -0.11
N PHE A 245 -3.63 21.09 0.32
CA PHE A 245 -3.83 21.58 1.68
C PHE A 245 -4.64 20.56 2.46
N GLY A 246 -4.17 20.22 3.66
CA GLY A 246 -4.87 19.34 4.57
C GLY A 246 -5.14 20.01 5.91
N TRP A 247 -6.34 19.78 6.45
CA TRP A 247 -6.75 20.17 7.80
C TRP A 247 -7.20 18.94 8.58
N GLN A 248 -6.56 18.69 9.71
CA GLN A 248 -6.70 17.51 10.55
C GLN A 248 -6.95 17.91 12.01
N PRO A 249 -8.11 18.52 12.32
CA PRO A 249 -8.40 18.97 13.67
C PRO A 249 -8.55 17.77 14.62
N GLN A 250 -7.94 17.85 15.79
CA GLN A 250 -8.15 16.84 16.86
C GLN A 250 -9.53 16.98 17.51
N THR A 251 -10.08 18.20 17.53
CA THR A 251 -11.43 18.51 17.97
C THR A 251 -12.16 19.17 16.81
N GLY A 252 -12.71 18.33 15.93
CA GLY A 252 -13.35 18.75 14.70
C GLY A 252 -14.74 19.37 14.91
N PRO A 253 -15.30 19.98 13.85
CA PRO A 253 -16.59 20.66 13.90
C PRO A 253 -17.76 19.70 14.16
N TYR A 254 -17.57 18.41 13.90
CA TYR A 254 -18.58 17.38 14.14
C TYR A 254 -18.37 16.73 15.51
N ARG A 255 -19.15 17.16 16.50
CA ARG A 255 -19.20 16.59 17.86
C ARG A 255 -17.86 16.56 18.61
N GLY A 256 -16.90 17.41 18.22
CA GLY A 256 -15.59 17.49 18.86
C GLY A 256 -14.67 16.29 18.57
N LEU A 257 -14.95 15.50 17.54
CA LEU A 257 -14.15 14.34 17.17
C LEU A 257 -13.05 14.70 16.16
N PRO A 258 -11.94 13.94 16.09
CA PRO A 258 -10.92 14.14 15.07
C PRO A 258 -11.48 14.06 13.65
N GLY A 259 -10.96 14.89 12.75
CA GLY A 259 -11.37 14.90 11.34
C GLY A 259 -10.18 14.97 10.39
N SER A 260 -10.41 14.68 9.11
CA SER A 260 -9.44 14.94 8.04
C SER A 260 -10.15 15.49 6.81
N TYR A 261 -9.76 16.70 6.41
CA TYR A 261 -10.28 17.43 5.26
C TYR A 261 -9.11 17.77 4.36
N LYS A 262 -9.23 17.47 3.07
CA LYS A 262 -8.17 17.69 2.09
C LYS A 262 -8.75 18.37 0.86
N VAL A 263 -8.04 19.35 0.36
CA VAL A 263 -8.32 19.99 -0.93
C VAL A 263 -7.01 20.06 -1.71
N GLY A 264 -7.05 19.66 -2.97
CA GLY A 264 -5.86 19.60 -3.79
C GLY A 264 -6.18 19.67 -5.27
N ALA A 265 -5.13 19.91 -6.05
CA ALA A 265 -5.15 19.92 -7.50
C ALA A 265 -3.84 19.30 -8.00
N TRP A 266 -3.80 18.88 -9.26
CA TRP A 266 -2.56 18.43 -9.89
C TRP A 266 -2.46 18.95 -11.32
N TYR A 267 -1.23 19.13 -11.77
CA TYR A 267 -0.90 19.42 -13.16
C TYR A 267 0.00 18.31 -13.72
N ASN A 268 -0.29 17.82 -14.91
CA ASN A 268 0.57 16.86 -15.60
C ASN A 268 1.18 17.53 -16.84
N THR A 269 2.51 17.50 -16.96
CA THR A 269 3.24 18.14 -18.07
C THR A 269 3.43 17.25 -19.30
N SER A 270 3.00 15.98 -19.25
CA SER A 270 3.23 14.98 -20.31
C SER A 270 2.25 15.08 -21.46
#